data_AF-A0A2A3H492-F1
#
_entry.id   AF-A0A2A3H492-F1
#
_cell.length_a   1.000
_cell.length_b   1.000
_cell.length_c   1.000
_cell.angle_alpha   90.00
_cell.angle_beta   90.00
_cell.angle_gamma   90.00
#
_symmetry.space_group_name_H-M   'P 1'
#
loop_
_entity.id
_entity.type
_entity.pdbx_description
1 polymer ?
#
loop_
_entity_poly.entity_id
_entity_poly.type
_entity_poly.pdbx_seq_one_letter_code
_entity_poly.pdbx_strand_id
1 'polypeptide(L)'
;MVALLALLIVWVVGSGGGGGKHDNGGSNGKNPAPTITPGPSGSGPAISQHPGGRDESSGSGSGGGDEGGDGDGDASGGGSAGGAGSGGSEESGGGTGGGSDDGSKNGGGSGDRLPAGSTLPNCTPGNVKLTLHSEHNSYAPDETPTVDLIAKNSSGSACKLDLGPENTVLTITQAGSDDDIWSSDDCPKGGGSQLYRVPADDQVIYKVKWDRKASAPECATPPAGSASAGTYLVEAKAPGLVKAQTSFVLAKD
;
A
#
# COMPACT_ATOMS: atom_id res chain seq x y z
N MET A 1 -27.43 -27.05 31.33
CA MET A 1 -27.14 -27.46 29.94
C MET A 1 -28.16 -28.43 29.33
N VAL A 2 -29.24 -28.83 30.02
CA VAL A 2 -30.27 -29.71 29.40
C VAL A 2 -31.43 -28.91 28.78
N ALA A 3 -31.65 -27.66 29.22
CA ALA A 3 -32.76 -26.83 28.73
C ALA A 3 -32.54 -26.20 27.33
N LEU A 4 -31.29 -26.00 26.90
CA LEU A 4 -30.98 -25.38 25.60
C LEU A 4 -31.06 -26.37 24.42
N LEU A 5 -30.99 -27.69 24.69
CA LEU A 5 -31.09 -28.73 23.66
C LEU A 5 -32.53 -28.98 23.19
N ALA A 6 -33.55 -28.61 23.98
CA ALA A 6 -34.95 -28.76 23.59
C ALA A 6 -35.42 -27.68 22.60
N LEU A 7 -34.78 -26.50 22.60
CA LEU A 7 -35.21 -25.36 21.77
C LEU A 7 -34.68 -25.44 20.32
N LEU A 8 -33.64 -26.25 20.07
CA LEU A 8 -33.07 -26.49 18.73
C LEU A 8 -33.83 -27.55 17.92
N ILE A 9 -34.58 -28.45 18.56
CA ILE A 9 -35.31 -29.52 17.86
C ILE A 9 -36.64 -29.02 17.27
N VAL A 10 -37.22 -27.96 17.82
CA VAL A 10 -38.49 -27.38 17.33
C VAL A 10 -38.31 -26.57 16.04
N TRP A 11 -37.10 -26.09 15.72
CA TRP A 11 -36.87 -25.34 14.49
C TRP A 11 -36.66 -26.23 13.25
N VAL A 12 -36.15 -27.47 13.45
CA VAL A 12 -35.81 -28.38 12.34
C VAL A 12 -37.02 -29.12 11.77
N VAL A 13 -38.15 -29.19 12.49
CA VAL A 13 -39.38 -29.90 12.03
C VAL A 13 -40.36 -28.98 11.29
N GLY A 14 -40.08 -27.68 11.17
CA GLY A 14 -40.96 -26.72 10.50
C GLY A 14 -40.73 -26.51 8.99
N SER A 15 -39.71 -27.11 8.38
CA SER A 15 -39.37 -26.90 6.95
C SER A 15 -39.56 -28.17 6.11
N GLY A 16 -40.78 -28.71 6.11
CA GLY A 16 -41.13 -29.86 5.28
C GLY A 16 -42.58 -29.82 4.79
N GLY A 17 -42.77 -29.46 3.51
CA GLY A 17 -43.94 -29.86 2.74
C GLY A 17 -44.74 -28.74 2.08
N GLY A 18 -44.83 -28.78 0.75
CA GLY A 18 -45.82 -28.00 0.01
C GLY A 18 -45.55 -27.96 -1.49
N GLY A 19 -46.02 -28.97 -2.23
CA GLY A 19 -45.95 -29.04 -3.69
C GLY A 19 -47.18 -28.45 -4.40
N GLY A 20 -47.01 -28.15 -5.70
CA GLY A 20 -48.04 -27.75 -6.67
C GLY A 20 -47.57 -26.57 -7.53
N LYS A 21 -47.87 -26.41 -8.82
CA LYS A 21 -48.45 -27.22 -9.90
C LYS A 21 -48.12 -26.45 -11.20
N HIS A 22 -48.00 -27.14 -12.34
CA HIS A 22 -47.68 -26.50 -13.63
C HIS A 22 -48.80 -25.53 -14.08
N ASP A 23 -48.38 -24.37 -14.59
CA ASP A 23 -49.19 -23.54 -15.48
C ASP A 23 -48.42 -23.30 -16.80
N ASN A 24 -49.05 -23.73 -17.89
CA ASN A 24 -48.67 -23.44 -19.26
C ASN A 24 -49.35 -22.15 -19.72
N GLY A 25 -48.61 -21.32 -20.46
CA GLY A 25 -49.11 -20.15 -21.18
C GLY A 25 -48.24 -18.93 -20.88
N GLY A 26 -47.65 -18.20 -21.82
CA GLY A 26 -47.84 -18.10 -23.25
C GLY A 26 -47.42 -16.68 -23.64
N SER A 27 -46.83 -16.55 -24.84
CA SER A 27 -46.59 -15.32 -25.61
C SER A 27 -45.50 -14.31 -25.18
N ASN A 28 -44.43 -14.32 -25.99
CA ASN A 28 -43.90 -13.21 -26.77
C ASN A 28 -43.67 -11.84 -26.10
N GLY A 29 -42.40 -11.54 -25.82
CA GLY A 29 -41.89 -10.18 -25.69
C GLY A 29 -40.45 -10.09 -26.21
N LYS A 30 -40.30 -9.88 -27.52
CA LYS A 30 -39.02 -9.57 -28.17
C LYS A 30 -38.50 -8.25 -27.60
N ASN A 31 -37.39 -8.26 -26.87
CA ASN A 31 -36.64 -7.04 -26.54
C ASN A 31 -35.54 -6.87 -27.61
N PRO A 32 -35.66 -5.94 -28.57
CA PRO A 32 -34.52 -5.57 -29.39
C PRO A 32 -33.52 -4.78 -28.54
N ALA A 33 -32.24 -5.12 -28.69
CA ALA A 33 -31.12 -4.42 -28.09
C ALA A 33 -31.10 -2.92 -28.49
N PRO A 34 -30.59 -2.03 -27.63
CA PRO A 34 -30.47 -0.61 -27.98
C PRO A 34 -29.43 -0.43 -29.09
N THR A 35 -29.84 0.26 -30.15
CA THR A 35 -28.99 0.68 -31.27
C THR A 35 -27.87 1.61 -30.81
N ILE A 36 -26.62 1.21 -31.05
CA ILE A 36 -25.44 2.06 -30.94
C ILE A 36 -25.46 3.05 -32.11
N THR A 37 -25.71 4.33 -31.83
CA THR A 37 -25.55 5.42 -32.79
C THR A 37 -24.06 5.63 -33.07
N PRO A 38 -23.58 5.53 -34.33
CA PRO A 38 -22.22 5.94 -34.67
C PRO A 38 -22.09 7.45 -34.52
N GLY A 39 -21.19 7.89 -33.64
CA GLY A 39 -20.85 9.30 -33.49
C GLY A 39 -20.16 9.86 -34.75
N PRO A 40 -20.30 11.17 -35.04
CA PRO A 40 -19.82 11.76 -36.28
C PRO A 40 -18.29 11.70 -36.40
N SER A 41 -17.82 11.23 -37.55
CA SER A 41 -16.43 11.28 -37.98
C SER A 41 -15.99 12.74 -38.17
N GLY A 42 -15.20 13.25 -37.23
CA GLY A 42 -14.52 14.53 -37.36
C GLY A 42 -13.25 14.39 -38.20
N SER A 43 -13.35 14.69 -39.49
CA SER A 43 -12.19 14.94 -40.36
C SER A 43 -11.63 16.34 -40.04
N GLY A 44 -10.39 16.40 -39.54
CA GLY A 44 -9.65 17.65 -39.30
C GLY A 44 -8.16 17.44 -39.64
N PRO A 45 -7.48 18.42 -40.25
CA PRO A 45 -6.25 18.21 -41.00
C PRO A 45 -5.04 17.91 -40.11
N ALA A 46 -4.17 17.01 -40.59
CA ALA A 46 -2.84 16.78 -40.05
C ALA A 46 -1.98 18.04 -40.24
N ILE A 47 -1.73 18.78 -39.16
CA ILE A 47 -0.75 19.88 -39.15
C ILE A 47 0.62 19.27 -38.88
N SER A 48 1.30 18.86 -39.95
CA SER A 48 2.74 18.57 -39.94
C SER A 48 3.52 19.87 -40.10
N GLN A 49 4.08 20.42 -39.02
CA GLN A 49 5.12 21.44 -39.08
C GLN A 49 6.06 21.34 -37.86
N HIS A 50 7.32 21.01 -38.12
CA HIS A 50 8.46 21.24 -37.24
C HIS A 50 9.03 22.64 -37.54
N PRO A 51 9.20 23.53 -36.56
CA PRO A 51 9.94 24.77 -36.78
C PRO A 51 11.45 24.56 -36.50
N GLY A 52 12.27 24.64 -37.56
CA GLY A 52 13.67 25.10 -37.46
C GLY A 52 13.71 26.56 -36.97
N GLY A 53 14.77 27.05 -36.32
CA GLY A 53 16.12 27.18 -36.86
C GLY A 53 16.28 28.55 -37.53
N ARG A 54 16.82 29.53 -36.79
CA ARG A 54 17.44 30.81 -37.22
C ARG A 54 18.01 31.50 -35.98
N ASP A 55 19.34 31.63 -35.86
CA ASP A 55 20.20 32.67 -36.41
C ASP A 55 20.01 34.02 -35.72
N GLU A 56 20.91 34.38 -34.79
CA GLU A 56 21.21 35.77 -34.46
C GLU A 56 22.72 35.92 -34.17
N SER A 57 23.38 36.79 -34.94
CA SER A 57 24.81 37.15 -34.84
C SER A 57 24.98 38.54 -34.25
N SER A 58 25.91 38.69 -33.29
CA SER A 58 26.83 39.84 -33.09
C SER A 58 27.48 39.71 -31.71
N GLY A 59 28.77 39.92 -31.45
CA GLY A 59 29.91 40.26 -32.29
C GLY A 59 31.15 40.52 -31.39
N SER A 60 32.32 40.33 -32.01
CA SER A 60 33.63 40.95 -31.75
C SER A 60 34.40 40.73 -30.44
N GLY A 61 35.61 40.15 -30.59
CA GLY A 61 36.73 40.27 -29.64
C GLY A 61 37.95 39.46 -30.09
N SER A 62 38.79 40.04 -30.96
CA SER A 62 40.03 39.48 -31.53
C SER A 62 41.17 39.29 -30.53
N GLY A 63 42.05 38.32 -30.82
CA GLY A 63 43.43 38.27 -30.33
C GLY A 63 44.09 36.91 -30.59
N GLY A 64 44.95 36.83 -31.62
CA GLY A 64 45.61 35.60 -32.07
C GLY A 64 46.97 35.31 -31.42
N GLY A 65 47.54 34.16 -31.79
CA GLY A 65 48.92 33.76 -31.51
C GLY A 65 49.11 32.24 -31.53
N ASP A 66 49.72 31.75 -32.62
CA ASP A 66 50.20 30.38 -32.86
C ASP A 66 51.26 29.90 -31.85
N GLU A 67 51.38 28.58 -31.67
CA GLU A 67 52.57 27.75 -31.96
C GLU A 67 52.52 26.40 -31.22
N GLY A 68 53.00 25.34 -31.89
CA GLY A 68 52.91 23.94 -31.45
C GLY A 68 54.00 23.48 -30.49
N GLY A 69 53.89 22.22 -30.08
CA GLY A 69 54.93 21.51 -29.32
C GLY A 69 54.43 20.17 -28.78
N ASP A 70 54.90 19.07 -29.37
CA ASP A 70 54.86 17.72 -28.83
C ASP A 70 55.65 17.60 -27.52
N GLY A 71 55.21 16.72 -26.61
CA GLY A 71 55.96 16.38 -25.40
C GLY A 71 55.30 15.30 -24.55
N ASP A 72 55.79 14.06 -24.69
CA ASP A 72 55.60 12.95 -23.77
C ASP A 72 55.99 13.30 -22.31
N GLY A 73 55.29 12.71 -21.34
CA GLY A 73 55.64 12.87 -19.92
C GLY A 73 54.72 12.13 -18.95
N ASP A 74 55.09 10.89 -18.65
CA ASP A 74 54.64 10.03 -17.55
C ASP A 74 54.74 10.71 -16.17
N ALA A 75 53.78 10.43 -15.27
CA ALA A 75 53.96 10.18 -13.83
C ALA A 75 52.77 10.65 -12.95
N SER A 76 52.04 9.66 -12.44
CA SER A 76 51.72 9.40 -11.03
C SER A 76 51.73 10.56 -10.01
N GLY A 77 50.63 10.72 -9.27
CA GLY A 77 50.66 11.20 -7.88
C GLY A 77 49.54 12.17 -7.50
N GLY A 78 48.33 11.67 -7.25
CA GLY A 78 47.23 12.45 -6.68
C GLY A 78 47.00 12.10 -5.21
N GLY A 79 47.54 12.92 -4.31
CA GLY A 79 47.25 12.89 -2.88
C GLY A 79 46.56 14.17 -2.41
N SER A 80 45.65 13.97 -1.45
CA SER A 80 45.18 14.89 -0.39
C SER A 80 44.29 16.10 -0.69
N ALA A 81 43.17 16.06 0.05
CA ALA A 81 42.62 17.09 0.94
C ALA A 81 41.84 18.29 0.36
N GLY A 82 40.55 18.31 0.76
CA GLY A 82 40.02 19.34 1.67
C GLY A 82 39.72 20.73 1.10
N GLY A 83 38.43 21.08 1.09
CA GLY A 83 38.00 22.47 0.91
C GLY A 83 36.48 22.61 1.10
N ALA A 84 36.07 23.09 2.28
CA ALA A 84 34.69 23.48 2.57
C ALA A 84 34.41 24.90 2.06
N GLY A 85 33.17 25.14 1.63
CA GLY A 85 32.67 26.48 1.30
C GLY A 85 31.14 26.48 1.26
N SER A 86 30.52 27.12 2.25
CA SER A 86 29.08 27.28 2.42
C SER A 86 28.53 28.51 1.70
N GLY A 87 27.25 28.45 1.29
CA GLY A 87 26.32 29.57 1.44
C GLY A 87 25.61 30.07 0.16
N GLY A 88 24.27 30.12 0.22
CA GLY A 88 23.47 31.08 -0.57
C GLY A 88 22.22 30.52 -1.28
N SER A 89 21.06 30.75 -0.66
CA SER A 89 19.65 30.54 -1.09
C SER A 89 19.25 31.43 -2.30
N GLU A 90 18.14 31.28 -3.07
CA GLU A 90 16.71 31.15 -2.74
C GLU A 90 15.86 30.69 -3.98
N GLU A 91 14.70 30.09 -3.66
CA GLU A 91 13.39 29.98 -4.36
C GLU A 91 13.17 30.27 -5.86
N SER A 92 12.53 29.32 -6.57
CA SER A 92 11.10 29.40 -7.01
C SER A 92 10.70 28.35 -8.06
N GLY A 93 9.54 27.71 -7.86
CA GLY A 93 8.56 27.46 -8.93
C GLY A 93 8.60 26.16 -9.74
N GLY A 94 7.69 25.23 -9.40
CA GLY A 94 6.73 24.63 -10.34
C GLY A 94 7.17 23.49 -11.28
N GLY A 95 6.49 22.34 -11.17
CA GLY A 95 6.20 21.47 -12.32
C GLY A 95 6.58 20.00 -12.18
N THR A 96 5.56 19.16 -11.94
CA THR A 96 5.39 17.77 -12.41
C THR A 96 6.57 16.79 -12.31
N GLY A 97 6.41 15.79 -11.46
CA GLY A 97 7.19 14.55 -11.54
C GLY A 97 6.37 13.38 -11.03
N GLY A 98 5.77 12.62 -11.96
CA GLY A 98 5.40 11.25 -11.68
C GLY A 98 6.68 10.47 -11.41
N GLY A 99 6.91 10.12 -10.15
CA GLY A 99 8.00 9.27 -9.71
C GLY A 99 7.43 7.91 -9.34
N SER A 100 7.60 6.93 -10.23
CA SER A 100 7.67 5.55 -9.82
C SER A 100 8.96 5.38 -9.03
N ASP A 101 8.84 5.16 -7.72
CA ASP A 101 9.96 4.70 -6.91
C ASP A 101 9.65 3.30 -6.38
N ASP A 102 10.32 2.36 -7.03
CA ASP A 102 10.63 1.02 -6.56
C ASP A 102 11.41 1.11 -5.24
N GLY A 103 11.00 0.30 -4.24
CA GLY A 103 11.82 0.11 -3.03
C GLY A 103 11.12 0.19 -1.67
N SER A 104 9.85 -0.20 -1.54
CA SER A 104 9.30 -0.54 -0.22
C SER A 104 8.82 -1.98 -0.21
N LYS A 105 9.70 -2.90 0.20
CA LYS A 105 9.38 -4.34 0.31
C LYS A 105 8.58 -4.69 1.57
N ASN A 106 7.94 -3.71 2.23
CA ASN A 106 7.06 -3.95 3.36
C ASN A 106 5.84 -3.03 3.32
N GLY A 107 4.96 -3.29 2.35
CA GLY A 107 3.57 -2.84 2.37
C GLY A 107 3.22 -1.78 1.34
N GLY A 108 2.23 -2.13 0.51
CA GLY A 108 1.55 -1.23 -0.40
C GLY A 108 0.07 -1.21 -0.03
N GLY A 109 -0.49 -0.02 0.14
CA GLY A 109 -1.90 0.14 0.48
C GLY A 109 -2.75 0.51 -0.74
N SER A 110 -3.94 -0.08 -0.84
CA SER A 110 -4.99 0.34 -1.77
C SER A 110 -5.76 1.50 -1.14
N GLY A 111 -5.20 2.70 -1.21
CA GLY A 111 -5.83 3.93 -0.73
C GLY A 111 -4.90 5.13 -0.89
N ASP A 112 -5.48 6.32 -1.01
CA ASP A 112 -4.70 7.54 -1.19
C ASP A 112 -3.87 7.82 0.08
N ARG A 113 -2.56 7.56 -0.01
CA ARG A 113 -1.61 7.96 1.02
C ARG A 113 -1.58 9.48 1.09
N LEU A 114 -1.68 10.01 2.30
CA LEU A 114 -1.74 11.43 2.57
C LEU A 114 -0.37 11.95 3.01
N PRO A 115 0.00 13.18 2.63
CA PRO A 115 1.16 13.84 3.20
C PRO A 115 0.94 14.17 4.69
N ALA A 116 2.04 14.38 5.41
CA ALA A 116 2.00 14.95 6.75
C ALA A 116 1.27 16.31 6.73
N GLY A 117 0.48 16.60 7.77
CA GLY A 117 -0.27 17.86 7.87
C GLY A 117 -1.57 17.94 7.07
N SER A 118 -2.06 16.83 6.49
CA SER A 118 -3.38 16.78 5.83
C SER A 118 -4.50 17.39 6.70
N THR A 119 -5.38 18.18 6.08
CA THR A 119 -6.49 18.88 6.75
C THR A 119 -7.72 18.01 7.00
N LEU A 120 -7.74 16.76 6.50
CA LEU A 120 -8.83 15.83 6.78
C LEU A 120 -8.98 15.58 8.28
N PRO A 121 -10.21 15.42 8.79
CA PRO A 121 -10.42 15.05 10.18
C PRO A 121 -9.89 13.64 10.45
N ASN A 122 -9.39 13.41 11.67
CA ASN A 122 -9.06 12.05 12.10
C ASN A 122 -10.32 11.19 12.16
N CYS A 123 -10.19 9.92 11.77
CA CYS A 123 -11.26 8.97 11.94
C CYS A 123 -11.60 8.79 13.42
N THR A 124 -12.88 8.88 13.78
CA THR A 124 -13.34 8.73 15.17
C THR A 124 -13.67 7.27 15.49
N PRO A 125 -13.45 6.84 16.75
CA PRO A 125 -13.99 5.59 17.25
C PRO A 125 -15.50 5.48 16.96
N GLY A 126 -15.93 4.38 16.35
CA GLY A 126 -17.33 4.12 15.97
C GLY A 126 -17.66 4.41 14.50
N ASN A 127 -16.93 5.31 13.83
CA ASN A 127 -17.09 5.55 12.39
C ASN A 127 -16.23 4.59 11.56
N VAL A 128 -15.06 4.23 12.08
CA VAL A 128 -14.13 3.30 11.43
C VAL A 128 -13.97 2.04 12.26
N LYS A 129 -13.90 0.90 11.55
CA LYS A 129 -13.58 -0.41 12.12
C LYS A 129 -12.33 -0.97 11.45
N LEU A 130 -11.40 -1.46 12.26
CA LEU A 130 -10.28 -2.26 11.78
C LEU A 130 -10.68 -3.74 11.68
N THR A 131 -10.21 -4.40 10.64
CA THR A 131 -10.28 -5.85 10.46
C THR A 131 -8.96 -6.35 9.89
N LEU A 132 -8.58 -7.57 10.25
CA LEU A 132 -7.42 -8.25 9.68
C LEU A 132 -7.87 -9.45 8.86
N HIS A 133 -7.19 -9.68 7.75
CA HIS A 133 -7.38 -10.85 6.90
C HIS A 133 -6.03 -11.39 6.45
N SER A 134 -5.70 -12.63 6.80
CA SER A 134 -4.58 -13.31 6.16
C SER A 134 -5.00 -13.74 4.75
N GLU A 135 -4.18 -13.46 3.74
CA GLU A 135 -4.48 -13.84 2.34
C GLU A 135 -4.64 -15.35 2.18
N HIS A 136 -3.88 -16.12 2.97
CA HIS A 136 -3.98 -17.58 3.04
C HIS A 136 -4.16 -18.05 4.48
N ASN A 137 -4.91 -19.14 4.67
CA ASN A 137 -5.04 -19.80 5.97
C ASN A 137 -3.78 -20.61 6.34
N SER A 138 -3.00 -21.03 5.34
CA SER A 138 -1.77 -21.81 5.51
C SER A 138 -0.74 -21.35 4.48
N TYR A 139 0.52 -21.27 4.90
CA TYR A 139 1.65 -20.90 4.06
C TYR A 139 2.69 -22.03 4.04
N ALA A 140 3.18 -22.38 2.85
CA ALA A 140 4.29 -23.30 2.66
C ALA A 140 5.62 -22.70 3.15
N PRO A 141 6.69 -23.51 3.32
CA PRO A 141 7.97 -23.04 3.82
C PRO A 141 8.60 -21.86 3.05
N ASP A 142 8.35 -21.78 1.75
CA ASP A 142 8.85 -20.75 0.83
C ASP A 142 7.86 -19.58 0.61
N GLU A 143 6.64 -19.67 1.13
CA GLU A 143 5.65 -18.61 1.02
C GLU A 143 5.84 -17.55 2.11
N THR A 144 5.60 -16.29 1.74
CA THR A 144 5.67 -15.14 2.65
C THR A 144 4.28 -14.83 3.19
N PRO A 145 4.02 -15.00 4.50
CA PRO A 145 2.78 -14.58 5.12
C PRO A 145 2.43 -13.13 4.80
N THR A 146 1.21 -12.93 4.31
CA THR A 146 0.70 -11.61 3.93
C THR A 146 -0.64 -11.38 4.59
N VAL A 147 -0.75 -10.26 5.31
CA VAL A 147 -1.91 -9.88 6.09
C VAL A 147 -2.40 -8.52 5.62
N ASP A 148 -3.70 -8.45 5.32
CA ASP A 148 -4.40 -7.23 5.00
C ASP A 148 -4.98 -6.60 6.27
N LEU A 149 -4.48 -5.43 6.62
CA LEU A 149 -5.12 -4.52 7.57
C LEU A 149 -6.11 -3.65 6.83
N ILE A 150 -7.39 -3.86 7.11
CA ILE A 150 -8.49 -3.18 6.43
C ILE A 150 -9.12 -2.20 7.40
N ALA A 151 -9.16 -0.92 7.02
CA ALA A 151 -9.90 0.11 7.75
C ALA A 151 -11.16 0.46 6.98
N LYS A 152 -12.31 0.09 7.52
CA LYS A 152 -13.63 0.34 6.92
C LYS A 152 -14.31 1.51 7.59
N ASN A 153 -14.64 2.55 6.83
CA ASN A 153 -15.41 3.70 7.26
C ASN A 153 -16.88 3.51 6.92
N SER A 154 -17.75 3.58 7.92
CA SER A 154 -19.21 3.48 7.77
C SER A 154 -19.90 4.83 8.00
N SER A 155 -19.14 5.92 7.94
CA SER A 155 -19.67 7.29 7.98
C SER A 155 -19.77 7.87 6.58
N GLY A 156 -20.68 8.84 6.41
CA GLY A 156 -20.88 9.56 5.15
C GLY A 156 -19.82 10.61 4.82
N SER A 157 -18.67 10.63 5.52
CA SER A 157 -17.58 11.58 5.27
C SER A 157 -16.21 10.88 5.29
N ALA A 158 -15.31 11.30 4.40
CA ALA A 158 -13.93 10.82 4.42
C ALA A 158 -13.17 11.34 5.64
N CYS A 159 -12.30 10.50 6.19
CA CYS A 159 -11.41 10.84 7.30
C CYS A 159 -9.99 10.32 7.02
N LYS A 160 -9.03 10.71 7.86
CA LYS A 160 -7.66 10.17 7.82
C LYS A 160 -7.40 9.25 8.99
N LEU A 161 -6.66 8.18 8.74
CA LEU A 161 -6.20 7.23 9.75
C LEU A 161 -4.74 6.89 9.48
N ASP A 162 -3.94 6.82 10.54
CA ASP A 162 -2.56 6.37 10.45
C ASP A 162 -2.50 4.85 10.57
N LEU A 163 -2.12 4.18 9.48
CA LEU A 163 -1.95 2.71 9.44
C LEU A 163 -0.47 2.30 9.56
N GLY A 164 0.42 3.26 9.79
CA GLY A 164 1.83 3.02 10.05
C GLY A 164 2.08 2.56 11.49
N PRO A 165 3.23 1.91 11.73
CA PRO A 165 3.58 1.31 13.02
C PRO A 165 3.70 2.32 14.19
N GLU A 166 3.76 3.63 13.94
CA GLU A 166 3.75 4.65 14.99
C GLU A 166 2.40 4.71 15.73
N ASN A 167 1.30 4.43 15.02
CA ASN A 167 -0.06 4.52 15.59
C ASN A 167 -0.85 3.21 15.45
N THR A 168 -0.61 2.42 14.41
CA THR A 168 -1.27 1.13 14.23
C THR A 168 -0.24 0.01 14.26
N VAL A 169 -0.10 -0.62 15.42
CA VAL A 169 0.88 -1.70 15.65
C VAL A 169 0.24 -3.04 15.30
N LEU A 170 0.90 -3.80 14.43
CA LEU A 170 0.61 -5.21 14.20
C LEU A 170 1.61 -6.07 14.95
N THR A 171 1.11 -7.05 15.69
CA THR A 171 1.93 -8.07 16.36
C THR A 171 1.59 -9.46 15.84
N ILE A 172 2.59 -10.34 15.83
CA ILE A 172 2.46 -11.75 15.47
C ILE A 172 2.96 -12.58 16.66
N THR A 173 2.11 -13.49 17.14
CA THR A 173 2.37 -14.35 18.29
C THR A 173 2.22 -15.81 17.87
N GLN A 174 3.14 -16.68 18.26
CA GLN A 174 2.96 -18.12 18.07
C GLN A 174 1.94 -18.65 19.08
N ALA A 175 1.02 -19.50 18.64
CA ALA A 175 0.03 -20.10 19.53
C ALA A 175 0.72 -20.89 20.67
N GLY A 176 0.38 -20.57 21.92
CA GLY A 176 1.00 -21.15 23.11
C GLY A 176 2.22 -20.38 23.63
N SER A 177 2.60 -19.27 22.99
CA SER A 177 3.55 -18.26 23.50
C SER A 177 2.79 -17.08 24.09
N ASP A 178 3.35 -16.47 25.13
CA ASP A 178 2.92 -15.17 25.67
C ASP A 178 3.70 -14.00 25.04
N ASP A 179 4.86 -14.28 24.45
CA ASP A 179 5.71 -13.30 23.78
C ASP A 179 5.44 -13.26 22.27
N ASP A 180 5.39 -12.04 21.73
CA ASP A 180 5.29 -11.79 20.30
C ASP A 180 6.61 -12.20 19.60
N ILE A 181 6.49 -12.93 18.50
CA ILE A 181 7.66 -13.24 17.66
C ILE A 181 8.04 -12.03 16.81
N TRP A 182 7.06 -11.21 16.42
CA TRP A 182 7.28 -10.04 15.58
C TRP A 182 6.30 -8.92 15.88
N SER A 183 6.79 -7.67 15.81
CA SER A 183 5.98 -6.46 15.87
C SER A 183 6.39 -5.47 14.78
N SER A 184 5.41 -4.74 14.25
CA SER A 184 5.64 -3.73 13.21
C SER A 184 6.41 -2.49 13.70
N ASP A 185 6.39 -2.22 15.01
CA ASP A 185 7.03 -1.05 15.65
C ASP A 185 8.44 -1.32 16.19
N ASP A 186 8.87 -2.59 16.24
CA ASP A 186 10.20 -2.97 16.72
C ASP A 186 11.34 -2.42 15.84
N CYS A 187 11.16 -2.47 14.52
CA CYS A 187 12.17 -2.01 13.56
C CYS A 187 11.51 -1.51 12.26
N PRO A 188 10.77 -0.40 12.30
CA PRO A 188 10.06 0.11 11.13
C PRO A 188 11.05 0.53 10.03
N LYS A 189 10.96 -0.12 8.86
CA LYS A 189 11.72 0.26 7.67
C LYS A 189 10.93 1.34 6.91
N GLY A 190 11.07 2.59 7.34
CA GLY A 190 10.41 3.75 6.72
C GLY A 190 9.87 4.74 7.76
N GLY A 191 9.05 5.70 7.31
CA GLY A 191 8.35 6.60 8.23
C GLY A 191 7.41 5.81 9.14
N GLY A 192 7.50 6.03 10.45
CA GLY A 192 6.65 5.38 11.46
C GLY A 192 5.17 5.68 11.23
N SER A 193 4.84 6.94 10.88
CA SER A 193 3.51 7.35 10.48
C SER A 193 3.25 7.11 8.98
N GLN A 194 2.11 6.49 8.67
CA GLN A 194 1.56 6.37 7.33
C GLN A 194 0.08 6.74 7.33
N LEU A 195 -0.20 8.01 7.06
CA LEU A 195 -1.57 8.52 6.93
C LEU A 195 -2.22 8.06 5.63
N TYR A 196 -3.41 7.48 5.75
CA TYR A 196 -4.27 7.11 4.63
C TYR A 196 -5.60 7.84 4.72
N ARG A 197 -6.16 8.22 3.56
CA ARG A 197 -7.56 8.62 3.44
C ARG A 197 -8.42 7.36 3.50
N VAL A 198 -9.40 7.34 4.40
CA VAL A 198 -10.49 6.35 4.40
C VAL A 198 -11.73 7.05 3.83
N PRO A 199 -12.19 6.71 2.61
CA PRO A 199 -13.32 7.38 1.99
C PRO A 199 -14.63 7.16 2.78
N ALA A 200 -15.65 7.95 2.48
CA ALA A 200 -16.99 7.74 3.04
C ALA A 200 -17.57 6.41 2.56
N ASP A 201 -18.19 5.64 3.46
CA ASP A 201 -18.84 4.36 3.16
C ASP A 201 -17.95 3.33 2.42
N ASP A 202 -16.63 3.45 2.55
CA ASP A 202 -15.64 2.64 1.83
C ASP A 202 -14.51 2.17 2.77
N GLN A 203 -13.50 1.50 2.21
CA GLN A 203 -12.36 0.96 2.95
C GLN A 203 -11.02 1.25 2.26
N VAL A 204 -9.98 1.28 3.08
CA VAL A 204 -8.58 1.21 2.64
C VAL A 204 -7.98 -0.10 3.11
N ILE A 205 -7.10 -0.68 2.30
CA ILE A 205 -6.37 -1.91 2.63
C ILE A 205 -4.89 -1.55 2.74
N TYR A 206 -4.25 -1.87 3.87
CA TYR A 206 -2.82 -1.79 4.06
C TYR A 206 -2.24 -3.20 4.20
N LYS A 207 -1.38 -3.58 3.27
CA LYS A 207 -0.82 -4.94 3.19
C LYS A 207 0.47 -5.02 4.00
N VAL A 208 0.55 -5.97 4.91
CA VAL A 208 1.75 -6.25 5.72
C VAL A 208 2.29 -7.61 5.31
N LYS A 209 3.55 -7.63 4.87
CA LYS A 209 4.27 -8.86 4.54
C LYS A 209 5.26 -9.16 5.66
N TRP A 210 5.27 -10.40 6.13
CA TRP A 210 6.19 -10.82 7.17
C TRP A 210 7.11 -11.90 6.63
N ASP A 211 8.43 -11.67 6.68
CA ASP A 211 9.46 -12.55 6.15
C ASP A 211 9.78 -13.74 7.06
N ARG A 212 8.89 -14.03 8.01
CA ARG A 212 9.02 -15.10 9.02
C ARG A 212 10.20 -14.91 9.97
N LYS A 213 10.82 -13.72 10.02
CA LYS A 213 11.85 -13.40 11.01
C LYS A 213 11.25 -12.75 12.23
N ALA A 214 11.77 -13.12 13.39
CA ALA A 214 11.45 -12.41 14.60
C ALA A 214 11.99 -10.97 14.51
N SER A 215 11.34 -10.04 15.20
CA SER A 215 11.85 -8.68 15.37
C SER A 215 12.44 -8.51 16.77
N ALA A 216 13.18 -7.41 16.93
CA ALA A 216 13.67 -6.97 18.22
C ALA A 216 13.48 -5.45 18.32
N PRO A 217 13.05 -4.93 19.48
CA PRO A 217 12.89 -3.50 19.70
C PRO A 217 14.16 -2.73 19.32
N GLU A 218 13.97 -1.53 18.76
CA GLU A 218 15.04 -0.63 18.33
C GLU A 218 16.04 -1.27 17.34
N CYS A 219 15.56 -2.24 16.54
CA CYS A 219 16.40 -3.02 15.63
C CYS A 219 17.60 -3.68 16.33
N ALA A 220 17.45 -4.12 17.58
CA ALA A 220 18.53 -4.71 18.36
C ALA A 220 19.17 -5.91 17.66
N THR A 221 20.46 -6.13 17.93
CA THR A 221 21.28 -7.23 17.37
C THR A 221 21.79 -8.13 18.50
N PRO A 222 21.95 -9.45 18.29
CA PRO A 222 21.95 -10.23 17.05
C PRO A 222 20.54 -10.46 16.45
N PRO A 223 20.42 -10.99 15.21
CA PRO A 223 19.13 -11.22 14.58
C PRO A 223 18.22 -12.07 15.47
N ALA A 224 17.02 -11.56 15.75
CA ALA A 224 15.96 -12.35 16.36
C ALA A 224 15.66 -13.52 15.39
N GLY A 225 15.52 -14.75 15.91
CA GLY A 225 15.51 -15.98 15.13
C GLY A 225 14.39 -16.08 14.08
N SER A 226 14.14 -17.29 13.56
CA SER A 226 13.08 -17.50 12.56
C SER A 226 11.87 -18.23 13.14
N ALA A 227 10.70 -17.94 12.59
CA ALA A 227 9.45 -18.58 12.95
C ALA A 227 9.45 -20.06 12.56
N SER A 228 9.06 -20.92 13.50
CA SER A 228 8.88 -22.35 13.28
C SER A 228 7.54 -22.66 12.60
N ALA A 229 7.31 -23.92 12.20
CA ALA A 229 5.99 -24.35 11.76
C ALA A 229 4.99 -24.32 12.93
N GLY A 230 3.75 -23.91 12.67
CA GLY A 230 2.72 -23.81 13.71
C GLY A 230 1.62 -22.81 13.38
N THR A 231 0.72 -22.62 14.34
CA THR A 231 -0.36 -21.62 14.24
C THR A 231 0.11 -20.29 14.81
N TYR A 232 -0.21 -19.21 14.12
CA TYR A 232 0.13 -17.85 14.49
C TYR A 232 -1.13 -17.00 14.62
N LEU A 233 -1.16 -16.16 15.64
CA LEU A 233 -2.15 -15.11 15.84
C LEU A 233 -1.54 -13.79 15.39
N VAL A 234 -2.31 -13.02 14.63
CA VAL A 234 -1.95 -11.65 14.26
C VAL A 234 -2.95 -10.71 14.90
N GLU A 235 -2.46 -9.69 15.58
CA GLU A 235 -3.31 -8.66 16.20
C GLU A 235 -2.94 -7.29 15.65
N ALA A 236 -3.93 -6.42 15.45
CA ALA A 236 -3.72 -5.02 15.11
C ALA A 236 -4.38 -4.11 16.15
N LYS A 237 -3.60 -3.17 16.69
CA LYS A 237 -4.02 -2.22 17.71
C LYS A 237 -3.80 -0.80 17.21
N ALA A 238 -4.84 0.02 17.28
CA ALA A 238 -4.79 1.44 16.95
C ALA A 238 -5.53 2.27 18.00
N PRO A 239 -5.12 3.52 18.28
CA PRO A 239 -5.74 4.38 19.28
C PRO A 239 -7.25 4.51 19.12
N GLY A 240 -7.98 4.16 20.19
CA GLY A 240 -9.44 4.30 20.25
C GLY A 240 -10.23 3.31 19.38
N LEU A 241 -9.59 2.44 18.61
CA LEU A 241 -10.26 1.43 17.79
C LEU A 241 -10.26 0.07 18.49
N VAL A 242 -11.29 -0.73 18.20
CA VAL A 242 -11.35 -2.12 18.67
C VAL A 242 -10.23 -2.92 18.01
N LYS A 243 -9.50 -3.69 18.81
CA LYS A 243 -8.45 -4.60 18.33
C LYS A 243 -9.00 -5.55 17.27
N ALA A 244 -8.29 -5.67 16.15
CA ALA A 244 -8.56 -6.67 15.13
C ALA A 244 -7.63 -7.86 15.30
N GLN A 245 -8.07 -9.04 14.88
CA GLN A 245 -7.24 -10.24 14.92
C GLN A 245 -7.55 -11.18 13.75
N THR A 246 -6.55 -11.93 13.32
CA THR A 246 -6.67 -13.04 12.36
C THR A 246 -5.64 -14.11 12.70
N SER A 247 -5.72 -15.28 12.08
CA SER A 247 -4.73 -16.34 12.28
C SER A 247 -4.37 -17.02 10.96
N PHE A 248 -3.19 -17.63 10.93
CA PHE A 248 -2.73 -18.47 9.84
C PHE A 248 -1.82 -19.58 10.38
N VAL A 249 -1.52 -20.55 9.52
CA VAL A 249 -0.61 -21.67 9.81
C VAL A 249 0.64 -21.55 8.94
N LEU A 250 1.80 -21.78 9.53
CA LEU A 250 3.03 -22.09 8.79
C LEU A 250 3.17 -23.61 8.72
N ALA A 251 3.13 -24.17 7.51
CA ALA A 251 3.25 -25.59 7.29
C ALA A 251 4.66 -26.10 7.62
N LYS A 252 4.75 -27.40 7.92
CA LYS A 252 6.03 -28.11 7.97
C LYS A 252 6.48 -28.41 6.54
N ASP A 253 7.80 -28.55 6.37
CA ASP A 253 8.40 -29.14 5.17
C ASP A 253 7.93 -30.58 4.94
#